data_AF-A0A2E8BCZ4-F1
#
_entry.id   AF-A0A2E8BCZ4-F1
#
_cell.length_a   1.000
_cell.length_b   1.000
_cell.length_c   1.000
_cell.angle_alpha   90.00
_cell.angle_beta   90.00
_cell.angle_gamma   90.00
#
_symmetry.space_group_name_H-M   'P 1'
#
loop_
_entity.id
_entity.type
_entity.pdbx_description
1 polymer ?
#
loop_
_entity_poly.entity_id
_entity_poly.type
_entity_poly.pdbx_seq_one_letter_code
_entity_poly.pdbx_strand_id
1 'polypeptide(L)'
;MKTGFGTMARKKKRKPVRIAHEISRRRRKTIEKALAEHQIEDRSEWDRNSDWGDYRFYRRLVKRGTIRTIELPLLEVSIGDPWSTSVTIIHGKRPGPTITILGGVHGDELTGPSACTHLLSTAFTGEEKPLDPETLAGTIRVVPVVNMPGYRSKSRYFPDGRDLNRNFPGNSQGSSTRRVAAQVWKYLVEDSDAIIDLHSAGRGRSNMPQLRVDLAHAGSNILAKAFGIEILLDSKPPK
;
A
#
# COMPACT_ATOMS: atom_id res chain seq x y z
N MET A 1 21.00 5.12 -74.86
CA MET A 1 20.49 6.28 -74.09
C MET A 1 19.09 5.94 -73.56
N LYS A 2 18.98 5.64 -72.25
CA LYS A 2 17.81 5.78 -71.35
C LYS A 2 18.01 4.88 -70.13
N THR A 3 18.55 5.50 -69.09
CA THR A 3 18.64 5.02 -67.72
C THR A 3 17.24 5.02 -67.08
N GLY A 4 16.79 3.87 -66.59
CA GLY A 4 15.57 3.75 -65.77
C GLY A 4 15.94 3.43 -64.33
N PHE A 5 16.06 4.45 -63.48
CA PHE A 5 16.20 4.27 -62.03
C PHE A 5 14.87 3.77 -61.45
N GLY A 6 14.85 2.52 -60.98
CA GLY A 6 13.78 1.99 -60.16
C GLY A 6 13.79 2.66 -58.78
N THR A 7 12.84 3.55 -58.54
CA THR A 7 12.61 4.18 -57.22
C THR A 7 12.22 3.12 -56.19
N MET A 8 13.09 2.85 -55.22
CA MET A 8 12.73 2.09 -54.02
C MET A 8 11.61 2.83 -53.28
N ALA A 9 10.44 2.20 -53.21
CA ALA A 9 9.34 2.67 -52.38
C ALA A 9 9.78 2.72 -50.91
N ARG A 10 9.94 3.94 -50.36
CA ARG A 10 10.15 4.16 -48.93
C ARG A 10 8.99 3.52 -48.16
N LYS A 11 9.25 2.41 -47.44
CA LYS A 11 8.33 1.86 -46.44
C LYS A 11 7.93 2.99 -45.49
N LYS A 12 6.68 3.46 -45.58
CA LYS A 12 6.10 4.40 -44.62
C LYS A 12 6.21 3.76 -43.24
N LYS A 13 7.09 4.29 -42.38
CA LYS A 13 7.15 3.91 -40.96
C LYS A 13 5.78 4.23 -40.36
N ARG A 14 4.97 3.20 -40.13
CA ARG A 14 3.71 3.34 -39.39
C ARG A 14 4.07 3.89 -38.01
N LYS A 15 3.56 5.07 -37.66
CA LYS A 15 3.70 5.59 -36.29
C LYS A 15 3.02 4.57 -35.38
N PRO A 16 3.71 4.01 -34.38
CA PRO A 16 3.06 3.10 -33.44
C PRO A 16 1.91 3.85 -32.77
N VAL A 17 0.74 3.20 -32.70
CA VAL A 17 -0.41 3.73 -31.98
C VAL A 17 0.01 3.82 -30.52
N ARG A 18 0.14 5.04 -30.00
CA ARG A 18 0.41 5.25 -28.57
C ARG A 18 -0.87 4.93 -27.83
N ILE A 19 -0.86 3.87 -27.04
CA ILE A 19 -1.90 3.61 -26.06
C ILE A 19 -1.78 4.70 -24.98
N ALA A 20 -2.89 5.23 -24.47
CA ALA A 20 -2.90 6.32 -23.48
C ALA A 20 -2.07 6.01 -22.21
N HIS A 21 -1.78 4.74 -21.96
CA HIS A 21 -1.02 4.23 -20.81
C HIS A 21 0.42 3.80 -21.17
N GLU A 22 0.90 4.09 -22.38
CA GLU A 22 2.26 3.73 -22.77
C GLU A 22 3.30 4.61 -22.02
N ILE A 23 4.12 3.98 -21.19
CA ILE A 23 5.21 4.66 -20.47
C ILE A 23 6.16 5.31 -21.49
N SER A 24 6.39 6.62 -21.34
CA SER A 24 7.27 7.35 -22.24
C SER A 24 8.69 6.75 -22.27
N ARG A 25 9.39 6.83 -23.41
CA ARG A 25 10.78 6.33 -23.54
C ARG A 25 11.70 6.90 -22.47
N ARG A 26 11.56 8.19 -22.14
CA ARG A 26 12.33 8.85 -21.09
C ARG A 26 12.08 8.20 -19.73
N ARG A 27 10.81 7.94 -19.40
CA ARG A 27 10.41 7.32 -18.14
C ARG A 27 10.88 5.87 -18.03
N ARG A 28 10.81 5.09 -19.12
CA ARG A 28 11.38 3.71 -19.17
C ARG A 28 12.87 3.70 -18.82
N LYS A 29 13.66 4.59 -19.43
CA LYS A 29 15.09 4.73 -19.09
C LYS A 29 15.32 5.09 -17.62
N THR A 30 14.48 5.94 -17.03
CA THR A 30 14.55 6.27 -15.60
C THR A 30 14.28 5.04 -14.73
N ILE A 31 13.28 4.23 -15.09
CA ILE A 31 12.94 2.99 -14.38
C ILE A 31 14.09 1.98 -14.48
N GLU A 32 14.62 1.75 -15.68
CA GLU A 32 15.75 0.85 -15.92
C GLU A 32 16.98 1.28 -15.14
N LYS A 33 17.30 2.59 -15.16
CA LYS A 33 18.41 3.16 -14.40
C LYS A 33 18.22 2.95 -12.90
N ALA A 34 17.04 3.28 -12.37
CA ALA A 34 16.76 3.13 -10.93
C ALA A 34 16.88 1.68 -10.46
N LEU A 35 16.44 0.71 -11.28
CA LEU A 35 16.60 -0.71 -10.98
C LEU A 35 18.06 -1.18 -11.07
N ALA A 36 18.83 -0.67 -12.03
CA ALA A 36 20.24 -1.02 -12.18
C ALA A 36 21.12 -0.43 -11.06
N GLU A 37 20.77 0.75 -10.56
CA GLU A 37 21.47 1.43 -9.46
C GLU A 37 21.01 0.96 -8.07
N HIS A 38 19.89 0.23 -7.99
CA HIS A 38 19.36 -0.25 -6.71
C HIS A 38 20.28 -1.30 -6.10
N GLN A 39 20.78 -1.00 -4.90
CA GLN A 39 21.49 -1.94 -4.06
C GLN A 39 20.51 -2.51 -3.04
N ILE A 40 20.61 -3.81 -2.81
CA ILE A 40 19.84 -4.47 -1.74
C ILE A 40 20.29 -3.85 -0.42
N GLU A 41 19.34 -3.31 0.34
CA GLU A 41 19.59 -2.81 1.69
C GLU A 41 20.01 -3.98 2.57
N ASP A 42 21.25 -3.96 3.07
CA ASP A 42 21.71 -4.91 4.07
C ASP A 42 21.18 -4.47 5.44
N ARG A 43 20.11 -5.12 5.89
CA ARG A 43 19.40 -4.83 7.14
C ARG A 43 19.76 -5.89 8.18
N SER A 44 20.87 -5.67 8.87
CA SER A 44 21.37 -6.60 9.91
C SER A 44 20.34 -6.92 11.00
N GLU A 45 19.39 -6.00 11.25
CA GLU A 45 18.28 -6.22 12.17
C GLU A 45 17.28 -7.30 11.70
N TRP A 46 17.29 -7.67 10.41
CA TRP A 46 16.46 -8.75 9.84
C TRP A 46 17.19 -10.10 9.78
N ASP A 47 18.47 -10.15 10.17
CA ASP A 47 19.22 -11.40 10.19
C ASP A 47 18.65 -12.35 11.24
N ARG A 48 18.67 -13.67 10.95
CA ARG A 48 18.11 -14.70 11.85
C ARG A 48 18.70 -14.71 13.26
N ASN A 49 19.91 -14.17 13.42
CA ASN A 49 20.63 -14.12 14.69
C ASN A 49 20.46 -12.77 15.41
N SER A 50 19.72 -11.81 14.83
CA SER A 50 19.46 -10.53 15.45
C SER A 50 18.56 -10.68 16.68
N ASP A 51 18.65 -9.70 17.59
CA ASP A 51 17.73 -9.66 18.73
C ASP A 51 16.33 -9.29 18.24
N TRP A 52 15.38 -10.21 18.44
CA TRP A 52 13.99 -10.04 18.09
C TRP A 52 13.17 -10.09 19.36
N GLY A 53 12.72 -8.92 19.79
CA GLY A 53 11.91 -8.76 21.00
C GLY A 53 10.42 -8.77 20.71
N ASP A 54 9.63 -8.51 21.76
CA ASP A 54 8.20 -8.30 21.61
C ASP A 54 7.90 -6.97 20.92
N TYR A 55 6.84 -6.95 20.10
CA TYR A 55 6.49 -5.80 19.29
C TYR A 55 5.60 -4.80 20.05
N ARG A 56 6.09 -3.57 20.20
CA ARG A 56 5.34 -2.49 20.85
C ARG A 56 4.56 -1.69 19.82
N PHE A 57 3.24 -1.71 19.94
CA PHE A 57 2.35 -0.88 19.12
C PHE A 57 1.46 -0.01 19.99
N TYR A 58 1.47 1.30 19.73
CA TYR A 58 0.76 2.29 20.53
C TYR A 58 1.09 2.18 22.04
N ARG A 59 0.20 1.61 22.85
CA ARG A 59 0.35 1.40 24.30
C ARG A 59 0.26 -0.08 24.69
N ARG A 60 0.48 -1.00 23.76
CA ARG A 60 0.36 -2.45 23.95
C ARG A 60 1.59 -3.17 23.42
N LEU A 61 1.83 -4.33 24.02
CA LEU A 61 2.86 -5.27 23.62
C LEU A 61 2.22 -6.46 22.90
N VAL A 62 2.81 -6.89 21.79
CA VAL A 62 2.43 -8.10 21.04
C VAL A 62 3.60 -9.07 21.13
N LYS A 63 3.37 -10.24 21.74
CA LYS A 63 4.41 -11.25 21.90
C LYS A 63 4.78 -11.87 20.57
N ARG A 64 6.03 -12.29 20.43
CA ARG A 64 6.50 -13.07 19.28
C ARG A 64 5.67 -14.33 19.09
N GLY A 65 5.39 -14.69 17.84
CA GLY A 65 4.58 -15.87 17.52
C GLY A 65 3.09 -15.69 17.82
N THR A 66 2.60 -14.45 17.97
CA THR A 66 1.19 -14.22 18.29
C THR A 66 0.51 -13.21 17.36
N ILE A 67 -0.81 -13.32 17.29
CA ILE A 67 -1.68 -12.39 16.60
C ILE A 67 -2.47 -11.61 17.65
N ARG A 68 -2.51 -10.29 17.53
CA ARG A 68 -3.27 -9.44 18.45
C ARG A 68 -3.92 -8.28 17.71
N THR A 69 -5.23 -8.11 17.93
CA THR A 69 -5.96 -6.92 17.49
C THR A 69 -5.89 -5.83 18.55
N ILE A 70 -5.54 -4.62 18.13
CA ILE A 70 -5.47 -3.42 18.97
C ILE A 70 -6.35 -2.35 18.35
N GLU A 71 -7.21 -1.75 19.17
CA GLU A 71 -7.95 -0.54 18.81
C GLU A 71 -7.02 0.67 18.88
N LEU A 72 -6.81 1.32 17.74
CA LEU A 72 -6.04 2.54 17.59
C LEU A 72 -7.00 3.74 17.57
N PRO A 73 -6.97 4.64 18.58
CA PRO A 73 -7.76 5.86 18.55
C PRO A 73 -7.16 6.84 17.54
N LEU A 74 -7.90 7.16 16.47
CA LEU A 74 -7.50 8.14 15.45
C LEU A 74 -8.03 9.55 15.75
N LEU A 75 -9.14 9.64 16.48
CA LEU A 75 -9.70 10.92 16.90
C LEU A 75 -10.42 10.78 18.23
N GLU A 76 -9.97 11.52 19.24
CA GLU A 76 -10.77 11.80 20.43
C GLU A 76 -11.63 13.03 20.18
N VAL A 77 -12.92 12.92 20.43
CA VAL A 77 -13.88 14.03 20.36
C VAL A 77 -14.44 14.25 21.76
N SER A 78 -14.54 15.50 22.20
CA SER A 78 -14.99 15.85 23.55
C SER A 78 -16.48 15.57 23.78
N ILE A 79 -17.26 15.52 22.71
CA ILE A 79 -18.70 15.24 22.70
C ILE A 79 -18.96 14.22 21.59
N GLY A 80 -18.80 12.93 21.89
CA GLY A 80 -19.13 11.85 20.95
C GLY A 80 -18.24 10.61 21.05
N ASP A 81 -18.51 9.65 20.18
CA ASP A 81 -17.72 8.42 20.10
C ASP A 81 -16.33 8.69 19.52
N PRO A 82 -15.25 8.13 20.10
CA PRO A 82 -13.94 8.21 19.49
C PRO A 82 -13.95 7.52 18.12
N TRP A 83 -13.22 8.09 17.17
CA TRP A 83 -12.99 7.40 15.91
C TRP A 83 -11.79 6.49 16.09
N SER A 84 -12.03 5.20 16.32
CA SER A 84 -10.99 4.17 16.36
C SER A 84 -10.94 3.36 15.07
N THR A 85 -9.81 2.71 14.83
CA THR A 85 -9.67 1.66 13.83
C THR A 85 -9.01 0.43 14.46
N SER A 86 -9.46 -0.76 14.06
CA SER A 86 -8.87 -2.02 14.49
C SER A 86 -7.60 -2.30 13.69
N VAL A 87 -6.48 -2.49 14.38
CA VAL A 87 -5.20 -2.89 13.81
C VAL A 87 -4.88 -4.30 14.29
N THR A 88 -4.96 -5.29 13.41
CA THR A 88 -4.53 -6.65 13.72
C THR A 88 -3.05 -6.80 13.40
N ILE A 89 -2.26 -7.12 14.41
CA ILE A 89 -0.83 -7.32 14.30
C ILE A 89 -0.54 -8.81 14.31
N ILE A 90 0.13 -9.28 13.28
CA ILE A 90 0.67 -10.64 13.17
C ILE A 90 2.19 -10.48 13.34
N HIS A 91 2.70 -10.88 14.50
CA HIS A 91 4.10 -10.69 14.84
C HIS A 91 4.84 -12.03 14.81
N GLY A 92 5.71 -12.17 13.81
CA GLY A 92 6.45 -13.40 13.56
C GLY A 92 7.48 -13.72 14.65
N LYS A 93 7.87 -14.99 14.76
CA LYS A 93 8.99 -15.40 15.63
C LYS A 93 10.37 -15.00 15.09
N ARG A 94 10.47 -14.75 13.79
CA ARG A 94 11.73 -14.41 13.14
C ARG A 94 11.84 -12.91 12.89
N PRO A 95 13.04 -12.32 13.02
CA PRO A 95 13.32 -10.96 12.57
C PRO A 95 12.91 -10.73 11.11
N GLY A 96 12.47 -9.51 10.80
CA GLY A 96 12.09 -9.14 9.45
C GLY A 96 11.38 -7.79 9.35
N PRO A 97 10.92 -7.41 8.13
CA PRO A 97 10.33 -6.10 7.87
C PRO A 97 8.97 -5.94 8.54
N THR A 98 8.56 -4.69 8.71
CA THR A 98 7.20 -4.33 9.08
C THR A 98 6.39 -3.89 7.87
N ILE A 99 5.34 -4.66 7.53
CA ILE A 99 4.45 -4.39 6.39
C ILE A 99 3.09 -3.96 6.92
N THR A 100 2.58 -2.83 6.45
CA THR A 100 1.24 -2.36 6.79
C THR A 100 0.30 -2.50 5.60
N ILE A 101 -0.83 -3.17 5.80
CA ILE A 101 -1.89 -3.38 4.81
C ILE A 101 -3.10 -2.57 5.25
N LEU A 102 -3.51 -1.61 4.42
CA LEU A 102 -4.62 -0.71 4.68
C LEU A 102 -5.79 -1.04 3.76
N GLY A 103 -6.99 -1.04 4.33
CA GLY A 103 -8.25 -1.05 3.61
C GLY A 103 -9.15 0.09 4.07
N GLY A 104 -10.10 0.48 3.21
CA GLY A 104 -11.14 1.43 3.60
C GLY A 104 -10.61 2.82 3.94
N VAL A 105 -9.54 3.29 3.28
CA VAL A 105 -9.11 4.69 3.33
C VAL A 105 -10.23 5.61 2.81
N HIS A 106 -10.92 5.17 1.75
CA HIS A 106 -12.24 5.68 1.39
C HIS A 106 -13.31 4.70 1.89
N GLY A 107 -14.36 5.23 2.52
CA GLY A 107 -15.38 4.40 3.15
C GLY A 107 -16.38 3.75 2.18
N ASP A 108 -16.43 4.18 0.93
CA ASP A 108 -17.29 3.59 -0.11
C ASP A 108 -16.62 2.46 -0.90
N GLU A 109 -15.39 2.08 -0.52
CA GLU A 109 -14.60 1.05 -1.21
C GLU A 109 -14.53 -0.24 -0.37
N LEU A 110 -15.49 -1.15 -0.59
CA LEU A 110 -15.67 -2.35 0.25
C LEU A 110 -14.68 -3.49 -0.04
N THR A 111 -14.06 -3.50 -1.23
CA THR A 111 -13.19 -4.60 -1.67
C THR A 111 -11.92 -4.72 -0.82
N GLY A 112 -11.28 -3.59 -0.49
CA GLY A 112 -10.09 -3.56 0.37
C GLY A 112 -10.37 -4.09 1.78
N PRO A 113 -11.37 -3.56 2.50
CA PRO A 113 -11.83 -4.10 3.78
C PRO A 113 -12.13 -5.60 3.74
N SER A 114 -12.84 -6.07 2.72
CA SER A 114 -13.16 -7.49 2.56
C SER A 114 -11.91 -8.36 2.38
N ALA A 115 -10.94 -7.90 1.57
CA ALA A 115 -9.67 -8.59 1.39
C ALA A 115 -8.85 -8.64 2.69
N CYS A 116 -8.79 -7.53 3.43
CA CYS A 116 -8.15 -7.47 4.75
C CYS A 116 -8.79 -8.46 5.74
N THR A 117 -10.12 -8.51 5.81
CA THR A 117 -10.82 -9.48 6.67
C THR A 117 -10.55 -10.92 6.23
N HIS A 118 -10.44 -11.18 4.92
CA HIS A 118 -10.10 -12.51 4.42
C HIS A 118 -8.65 -12.91 4.77
N LEU A 119 -7.70 -11.98 4.68
CA LEU A 119 -6.30 -12.19 5.11
C LEU A 119 -6.20 -12.52 6.61
N LEU A 120 -7.16 -12.08 7.42
CA LEU A 120 -7.22 -12.38 8.85
C LEU A 120 -8.00 -13.67 9.17
N SER A 121 -8.47 -14.40 8.16
CA SER A 121 -9.14 -15.68 8.36
C SER A 121 -8.15 -16.80 8.65
N THR A 122 -8.64 -17.88 9.24
CA THR A 122 -7.86 -19.09 9.56
C THR A 122 -7.23 -19.75 8.32
N ALA A 123 -7.71 -19.44 7.11
CA ALA A 123 -7.10 -19.89 5.87
C ALA A 123 -5.68 -19.31 5.67
N PHE A 124 -5.41 -18.13 6.23
CA PHE A 124 -4.11 -17.46 6.14
C PHE A 124 -3.36 -17.44 7.47
N THR A 125 -4.07 -17.29 8.59
CA THR A 125 -3.45 -17.11 9.91
C THR A 125 -3.44 -18.36 10.79
N GLY A 126 -3.97 -19.49 10.29
CA GLY A 126 -3.93 -20.76 11.02
C GLY A 126 -2.53 -21.38 11.07
N GLU A 127 -2.40 -22.48 11.80
CA GLU A 127 -1.15 -23.24 11.87
C GLU A 127 -0.69 -23.70 10.48
N GLU A 128 0.60 -23.53 10.20
CA GLU A 128 1.25 -23.86 8.91
C GLU A 128 0.66 -23.12 7.71
N LYS A 129 -0.07 -22.01 7.93
CA LYS A 129 -0.60 -21.15 6.87
C LYS A 129 0.36 -20.00 6.54
N PRO A 130 0.17 -19.31 5.40
CA PRO A 130 1.12 -18.29 4.94
C PRO A 130 1.42 -17.15 5.92
N LEU A 131 0.46 -16.83 6.81
CA LEU A 131 0.58 -15.79 7.83
C LEU A 131 0.60 -16.38 9.25
N ASP A 132 0.98 -17.64 9.41
CA ASP A 132 1.23 -18.25 10.72
C ASP A 132 2.37 -17.50 11.43
N PRO A 133 2.14 -16.85 12.58
CA PRO A 133 3.17 -16.09 13.28
C PRO A 133 4.32 -16.98 13.80
N GLU A 134 4.13 -18.29 13.92
CA GLU A 134 5.19 -19.22 14.31
C GLU A 134 6.27 -19.35 13.24
N THR A 135 5.89 -19.23 11.97
CA THR A 135 6.79 -19.33 10.82
C THR A 135 7.08 -17.99 10.14
N LEU A 136 6.28 -16.95 10.40
CA LEU A 136 6.46 -15.63 9.81
C LEU A 136 7.78 -14.96 10.21
N ALA A 137 8.35 -14.18 9.30
CA ALA A 137 9.47 -13.27 9.54
C ALA A 137 8.99 -11.82 9.48
N GLY A 138 9.31 -11.03 10.50
CA GLY A 138 8.89 -9.65 10.63
C GLY A 138 7.48 -9.49 11.23
N THR A 139 6.84 -8.38 10.90
CA THR A 139 5.54 -7.99 11.45
C THR A 139 4.60 -7.54 10.35
N ILE A 140 3.37 -8.02 10.38
CA ILE A 140 2.32 -7.56 9.46
C ILE A 140 1.24 -6.84 10.28
N ARG A 141 0.88 -5.63 9.86
CA ARG A 141 -0.25 -4.86 10.40
C ARG A 141 -1.35 -4.86 9.37
N VAL A 142 -2.53 -5.36 9.73
CA VAL A 142 -3.71 -5.35 8.86
C VAL A 142 -4.74 -4.41 9.46
N VAL A 143 -5.14 -3.41 8.68
CA VAL A 143 -6.16 -2.41 9.06
C VAL A 143 -7.30 -2.49 8.06
N PRO A 144 -8.39 -3.24 8.35
CA PRO A 144 -9.46 -3.43 7.39
C PRO A 144 -10.17 -2.14 6.98
N VAL A 145 -10.39 -1.21 7.93
CA VAL A 145 -11.12 0.04 7.67
C VAL A 145 -10.45 1.20 8.40
N VAL A 146 -9.75 2.06 7.66
CA VAL A 146 -9.15 3.28 8.21
C VAL A 146 -10.21 4.37 8.44
N ASN A 147 -11.07 4.63 7.44
CA ASN A 147 -12.14 5.62 7.51
C ASN A 147 -13.45 5.00 8.01
N MET A 148 -13.51 4.68 9.31
CA MET A 148 -14.70 4.08 9.94
C MET A 148 -15.99 4.93 9.79
N PRO A 149 -15.97 6.26 9.98
CA PRO A 149 -17.18 7.08 9.77
C PRO A 149 -17.66 7.08 8.31
N GLY A 150 -16.73 7.17 7.36
CA GLY A 150 -17.01 7.05 5.94
C GLY A 150 -17.57 5.66 5.60
N TYR A 151 -16.99 4.60 6.16
CA TYR A 151 -17.42 3.23 5.91
C TYR A 151 -18.86 2.98 6.35
N ARG A 152 -19.23 3.43 7.56
CA ARG A 152 -20.61 3.35 8.08
C ARG A 152 -21.61 4.12 7.20
N SER A 153 -21.19 5.27 6.66
CA SER A 153 -22.02 6.11 5.79
C SER A 153 -21.91 5.77 4.30
N LYS A 154 -21.13 4.73 3.93
CA LYS A 154 -20.77 4.39 2.55
C LYS A 154 -20.25 5.60 1.76
N SER A 155 -19.46 6.45 2.41
CA SER A 155 -18.95 7.70 1.88
C SER A 155 -17.43 7.63 1.68
N ARG A 156 -16.97 8.22 0.57
CA ARG A 156 -15.54 8.47 0.31
C ARG A 156 -14.92 9.35 1.41
N TYR A 157 -15.69 10.32 1.89
CA TYR A 157 -15.23 11.41 2.75
C TYR A 157 -15.48 11.13 4.22
N PHE A 158 -14.71 11.78 5.08
CA PHE A 158 -15.02 11.90 6.50
C PHE A 158 -16.21 12.86 6.74
N PRO A 159 -16.80 12.91 7.94
CA PRO A 159 -17.95 13.75 8.26
C PRO A 159 -17.72 15.26 8.05
N ASP A 160 -16.47 15.71 8.05
CA ASP A 160 -16.10 17.11 7.73
C ASP A 160 -15.98 17.40 6.22
N GLY A 161 -16.37 16.44 5.37
CA GLY A 161 -16.38 16.56 3.91
C GLY A 161 -15.01 16.40 3.24
N ARG A 162 -13.95 16.02 3.98
CA ARG A 162 -12.59 15.93 3.45
C ARG A 162 -12.21 14.49 3.07
N ASP A 163 -11.37 14.39 2.04
CA ASP A 163 -10.76 13.14 1.57
C ASP A 163 -9.46 12.88 2.35
N LEU A 164 -9.40 11.77 3.08
CA LEU A 164 -8.22 11.40 3.89
C LEU A 164 -6.96 11.30 3.05
N ASN A 165 -7.06 10.73 1.84
CA ASN A 165 -5.94 10.51 0.93
C ASN A 165 -5.44 11.82 0.27
N ARG A 166 -6.00 12.97 0.65
CA ARG A 166 -5.54 14.32 0.25
C ARG A 166 -5.03 15.13 1.42
N ASN A 167 -5.01 14.55 2.62
CA ASN A 167 -4.68 15.24 3.85
C ASN A 167 -3.47 14.63 4.58
N PHE A 168 -2.83 13.59 4.04
CA PHE A 168 -1.53 13.12 4.53
C PHE A 168 -0.42 14.18 4.32
N PRO A 169 0.56 14.30 5.23
CA PRO A 169 0.76 13.51 6.46
C PRO A 169 -0.14 13.94 7.64
N GLY A 170 -0.98 14.96 7.46
CA GLY A 170 -1.94 15.43 8.47
C GLY A 170 -1.49 16.67 9.23
N ASN A 171 -2.28 17.05 10.23
CA ASN A 171 -1.96 18.10 11.20
C ASN A 171 -2.78 17.86 12.48
N SER A 172 -2.11 17.70 13.63
CA SER A 172 -2.72 17.45 14.94
C SER A 172 -3.58 18.62 15.46
N GLN A 173 -3.38 19.83 14.94
CA GLN A 173 -4.19 21.03 15.21
C GLN A 173 -5.12 21.39 14.04
N GLY A 174 -5.22 20.51 13.03
CA GLY A 174 -6.05 20.72 11.86
C GLY A 174 -7.52 20.33 12.06
N SER A 175 -8.24 20.19 10.94
CA SER A 175 -9.59 19.62 10.95
C SER A 175 -9.59 18.17 11.46
N SER A 176 -10.77 17.62 11.76
CA SER A 176 -10.92 16.22 12.20
C SER A 176 -10.19 15.24 11.27
N THR A 177 -10.36 15.38 9.95
CA THR A 177 -9.65 14.55 8.95
C THR A 177 -8.14 14.74 8.96
N ARG A 178 -7.64 15.98 9.13
CA ARG A 178 -6.19 16.22 9.24
C ARG A 178 -5.59 15.66 10.52
N ARG A 179 -6.35 15.66 11.62
CA ARG A 179 -5.95 15.05 12.89
C ARG A 179 -5.90 13.52 12.78
N VAL A 180 -6.91 12.92 12.14
CA VAL A 180 -6.90 11.49 11.80
C VAL A 180 -5.69 11.15 10.92
N ALA A 181 -5.45 11.92 9.86
CA ALA A 181 -4.29 11.72 8.98
C ALA A 181 -2.97 11.74 9.76
N ALA A 182 -2.81 12.64 10.73
CA ALA A 182 -1.63 12.71 11.58
C ALA A 182 -1.45 11.46 12.46
N GLN A 183 -2.55 10.90 12.99
CA GLN A 183 -2.50 9.66 13.78
C GLN A 183 -2.18 8.45 12.91
N VAL A 184 -2.83 8.33 11.75
CA VAL A 184 -2.54 7.28 10.76
C VAL A 184 -1.08 7.36 10.31
N TRP A 185 -0.60 8.56 10.00
CA TRP A 185 0.79 8.77 9.59
C TRP A 185 1.76 8.29 10.66
N LYS A 186 1.61 8.79 11.88
CA LYS A 186 2.47 8.46 13.01
C LYS A 186 2.52 6.97 13.36
N TYR A 187 1.37 6.30 13.35
CA TYR A 187 1.27 4.93 13.89
C TYR A 187 1.21 3.83 12.83
N LEU A 188 0.86 4.15 11.59
CA LEU A 188 0.69 3.16 10.52
C LEU A 188 1.63 3.39 9.34
N VAL A 189 2.22 4.59 9.19
CA VAL A 189 3.04 4.94 8.03
C VAL A 189 4.53 5.08 8.39
N GLU A 190 4.87 5.91 9.37
CA GLU A 190 6.26 6.36 9.62
C GLU A 190 7.27 5.23 9.83
N ASP A 191 6.85 4.15 10.49
CA ASP A 191 7.71 3.03 10.88
C ASP A 191 7.44 1.74 10.07
N SER A 192 6.72 1.84 8.95
CA SER A 192 6.53 0.73 8.02
C SER A 192 7.63 0.69 6.97
N ASP A 193 8.18 -0.49 6.72
CA ASP A 193 9.13 -0.71 5.61
C ASP A 193 8.40 -0.76 4.26
N ALA A 194 7.15 -1.21 4.26
CA ALA A 194 6.28 -1.22 3.09
C ALA A 194 4.82 -1.03 3.47
N ILE A 195 4.05 -0.39 2.57
CA ILE A 195 2.62 -0.17 2.75
C ILE A 195 1.88 -0.64 1.49
N ILE A 196 0.83 -1.43 1.71
CA ILE A 196 -0.11 -1.88 0.68
C ILE A 196 -1.46 -1.26 1.01
N ASP A 197 -1.89 -0.29 0.21
CA ASP A 197 -3.18 0.38 0.39
C ASP A 197 -4.19 -0.10 -0.67
N LEU A 198 -5.21 -0.82 -0.22
CA LEU A 198 -6.19 -1.50 -1.07
C LEU A 198 -7.37 -0.58 -1.40
N HIS A 199 -7.35 -0.02 -2.61
CA HIS A 199 -8.43 0.80 -3.17
C HIS A 199 -9.25 0.04 -4.21
N SER A 200 -10.51 0.42 -4.38
CA SER A 200 -11.35 -0.04 -5.49
C SER A 200 -11.80 1.11 -6.38
N ALA A 201 -12.50 0.80 -7.47
CA ALA A 201 -13.05 1.84 -8.32
C ALA A 201 -14.15 2.60 -7.57
N GLY A 202 -14.09 3.94 -7.58
CA GLY A 202 -15.17 4.76 -7.04
C GLY A 202 -16.50 4.51 -7.76
N ARG A 203 -17.61 4.89 -7.13
CA ARG A 203 -18.97 4.65 -7.63
C ARG A 203 -19.13 4.95 -9.13
N GLY A 204 -19.73 4.02 -9.86
CA GLY A 204 -20.00 4.15 -11.30
C GLY A 204 -18.79 3.91 -12.20
N ARG A 205 -17.65 3.45 -11.67
CA ARG A 205 -16.47 3.08 -12.44
C ARG A 205 -16.12 1.61 -12.20
N SER A 206 -15.50 0.99 -13.19
CA SER A 206 -14.85 -0.31 -13.06
C SER A 206 -13.36 -0.14 -13.35
N ASN A 207 -12.54 -0.82 -12.56
CA ASN A 207 -11.11 -0.94 -12.81
C ASN A 207 -10.81 -2.42 -13.00
N MET A 208 -9.91 -2.74 -13.93
CA MET A 208 -9.25 -4.04 -13.88
C MET A 208 -8.40 -4.11 -12.61
N PRO A 209 -8.21 -5.31 -12.03
CA PRO A 209 -7.23 -5.52 -10.97
C PRO A 209 -5.86 -4.99 -11.42
N GLN A 210 -5.33 -4.01 -10.70
CA GLN A 210 -4.11 -3.30 -11.08
C GLN A 210 -3.38 -2.76 -9.85
N LEU A 211 -2.06 -2.64 -9.96
CA LEU A 211 -1.24 -1.89 -9.00
C LEU A 211 -0.86 -0.54 -9.59
N ARG A 212 -0.80 0.47 -8.72
CA ARG A 212 -0.34 1.81 -9.05
C ARG A 212 0.84 2.14 -8.16
N VAL A 213 2.03 2.26 -8.75
CA VAL A 213 3.26 2.52 -8.01
C VAL A 213 4.17 3.43 -8.82
N ASP A 214 5.08 4.14 -8.14
CA ASP A 214 6.18 4.79 -8.83
C ASP A 214 7.18 3.72 -9.27
N LEU A 215 7.15 3.32 -10.54
CA LEU A 215 8.06 2.28 -11.04
C LEU A 215 9.51 2.75 -11.08
N ALA A 216 9.79 4.06 -10.97
CA ALA A 216 11.14 4.57 -10.85
C ALA A 216 11.66 4.55 -9.41
N HIS A 217 10.83 4.21 -8.42
CA HIS A 217 11.29 3.83 -7.11
C HIS A 217 11.55 2.31 -7.08
N ALA A 218 12.81 1.91 -6.96
CA ALA A 218 13.22 0.52 -7.15
C ALA A 218 12.56 -0.45 -6.17
N GLY A 219 12.52 -0.12 -4.88
CA GLY A 219 11.86 -0.95 -3.86
C GLY A 219 10.37 -1.14 -4.14
N SER A 220 9.66 -0.08 -4.53
CA SER A 220 8.23 -0.17 -4.90
C SER A 220 8.01 -0.98 -6.17
N ASN A 221 8.92 -0.88 -7.15
CA ASN A 221 8.85 -1.67 -8.38
C ASN A 221 9.05 -3.17 -8.08
N ILE A 222 10.04 -3.52 -7.27
CA ILE A 222 10.30 -4.90 -6.85
C ILE A 222 9.10 -5.46 -6.08
N LEU A 223 8.57 -4.70 -5.11
CA LEU A 223 7.39 -5.11 -4.36
C LEU A 223 6.17 -5.28 -5.26
N ALA A 224 5.94 -4.38 -6.22
CA ALA A 224 4.83 -4.48 -7.15
C ALA A 224 4.92 -5.72 -8.06
N LYS A 225 6.13 -6.09 -8.49
CA LYS A 225 6.36 -7.34 -9.23
C LYS A 225 6.14 -8.57 -8.35
N ALA A 226 6.60 -8.53 -7.10
CA ALA A 226 6.43 -9.63 -6.14
C ALA A 226 4.96 -9.86 -5.76
N PHE A 227 4.14 -8.81 -5.74
CA PHE A 227 2.70 -8.92 -5.51
C PHE A 227 1.98 -9.79 -6.57
N GLY A 228 2.52 -9.86 -7.80
CA GLY A 228 2.14 -10.88 -8.78
C GLY A 228 0.88 -10.58 -9.61
N ILE A 229 0.48 -9.31 -9.75
CA ILE A 229 -0.64 -8.93 -10.63
C ILE A 229 -0.16 -8.61 -12.06
N GLU A 230 -1.03 -8.79 -13.06
CA GLU A 230 -0.69 -8.59 -14.47
C GLU A 230 -0.54 -7.11 -14.85
N ILE A 231 -1.34 -6.23 -14.26
CA ILE A 231 -1.41 -4.82 -14.65
C ILE A 231 -0.67 -3.96 -13.64
N LEU A 232 0.51 -3.48 -14.03
CA LEU A 232 1.29 -2.48 -13.31
C LEU A 232 1.20 -1.12 -14.00
N LEU A 233 0.70 -0.11 -13.30
CA LEU A 233 0.62 1.26 -13.79
C LEU A 233 1.66 2.14 -13.11
N ASP A 234 2.53 2.76 -13.92
CA ASP A 234 3.44 3.80 -13.45
C ASP A 234 2.65 5.04 -13.02
N SER A 235 2.82 5.44 -11.76
CA SER A 235 2.22 6.66 -11.21
C SER A 235 3.24 7.38 -10.35
N LYS A 236 3.46 8.66 -10.63
CA LYS A 236 4.26 9.49 -9.72
C LYS A 236 3.44 9.81 -8.47
N PRO A 237 4.07 9.87 -7.28
CA PRO A 237 3.38 10.35 -6.10
C PRO A 237 2.96 11.82 -6.29
N PRO A 238 1.91 12.26 -5.57
CA PRO A 238 1.60 13.69 -5.46
C PRO A 238 2.82 14.47 -4.97
N LYS A 239 2.93 15.73 -5.38
CA LYS A 239 3.98 16.64 -4.87
C LYS A 239 3.74 17.01 -3.42
#